data_AF-A0A6B3EGM7-F1
#
_entry.id   AF-A0A6B3EGM7-F1
#
_cell.length_a   1.000
_cell.length_b   1.000
_cell.length_c   1.000
_cell.angle_alpha   90.00
_cell.angle_beta   90.00
_cell.angle_gamma   90.00
#
_symmetry.space_group_name_H-M   'P 1'
#
loop_
_entity.id
_entity.type
_entity.pdbx_description
1 polymer ?
#
loop_
_entity_poly.entity_id
_entity_poly.type
_entity_poly.pdbx_seq_one_letter_code
_entity_poly.pdbx_strand_id
1 'polypeptide(L)' 'GSEKSPGFTLYSLSGHVASPGQYEAPLGVTLRQLLDLSGGMRPGHRLKFWTPGGSSTPMFTEEHLDVPLDYEGVGAA' A
#
# COMPACT_ATOMS: atom_id res chain seq x y z
N GLY A 1 5.81 11.57 -5.53
CA GLY A 1 5.38 12.28 -4.33
C GLY A 1 4.17 13.11 -4.64
N SER A 2 3.28 13.29 -3.68
CA SER A 2 2.26 14.34 -3.71
C SER A 2 2.91 15.71 -3.46
N GLU A 3 2.14 16.79 -3.62
CA GLU A 3 2.64 18.16 -3.42
C GLU A 3 3.18 18.38 -2.01
N LYS A 4 2.51 17.82 -1.00
CA LYS A 4 2.89 17.94 0.42
C LYS A 4 3.89 16.89 0.89
N SER A 5 3.94 15.75 0.19
CA SER A 5 4.86 14.65 0.45
C SER A 5 5.66 14.31 -0.82
N PRO A 6 6.64 15.15 -1.20
CA PRO A 6 7.40 14.97 -2.43
C PRO A 6 8.37 13.79 -2.32
N GLY A 7 8.81 13.30 -3.49
CA GLY A 7 9.82 12.24 -3.58
C GLY A 7 9.28 10.81 -3.64
N PHE A 8 10.21 9.88 -3.48
CA PHE A 8 10.04 8.44 -3.54
C PHE A 8 10.43 7.82 -2.19
N THR A 9 9.87 6.66 -1.90
CA THR A 9 10.24 5.85 -0.74
C THR A 9 10.23 4.37 -1.10
N LEU A 10 10.77 3.55 -0.21
CA LEU A 10 10.71 2.10 -0.30
C LEU A 10 9.49 1.58 0.45
N TYR A 11 8.64 0.85 -0.26
CA TYR A 11 7.49 0.16 0.28
C TYR A 11 7.82 -1.32 0.49
N SER A 12 7.78 -1.76 1.74
CA SER A 12 7.91 -3.17 2.11
C SER A 12 6.57 -3.89 1.97
N LEU A 13 6.32 -4.48 0.80
CA LEU A 13 5.09 -5.22 0.55
C LEU A 13 5.25 -6.66 1.03
N SER A 14 4.42 -7.05 2.00
CA SER A 14 4.49 -8.35 2.68
C SER A 14 3.11 -8.99 2.86
N GLY A 15 3.07 -10.23 3.33
CA GLY A 15 1.82 -10.97 3.57
C GLY A 15 1.37 -11.79 2.37
N HIS A 16 0.07 -11.78 2.08
CA HIS A 16 -0.59 -12.63 1.08
C HIS A 16 -0.53 -12.06 -0.34
N VAL A 17 0.66 -11.62 -0.78
CA VAL A 17 0.89 -11.02 -2.11
C VAL A 17 1.62 -12.02 -3.00
N ALA A 18 1.41 -11.98 -4.32
CA ALA A 18 2.00 -12.91 -5.28
C ALA A 18 3.54 -12.80 -5.31
N SER A 19 4.07 -11.58 -5.31
CA SER A 19 5.50 -11.30 -5.21
C SER A 19 5.76 -10.33 -4.04
N PRO A 20 6.07 -10.79 -2.82
CA PRO A 20 6.45 -9.89 -1.72
C PRO A 20 7.86 -9.35 -1.92
N GLY A 21 8.15 -8.16 -1.41
CA GLY A 21 9.46 -7.53 -1.59
C GLY A 21 9.51 -6.05 -1.24
N GLN A 22 10.60 -5.41 -1.67
CA GLN A 22 10.79 -3.97 -1.57
C GLN A 22 10.48 -3.32 -2.91
N TYR A 23 9.61 -2.33 -2.90
CA TYR A 23 9.19 -1.59 -4.09
C TYR A 23 9.51 -0.12 -3.92
N GLU A 24 10.35 0.44 -4.78
CA GLU A 24 10.55 1.89 -4.83
C GLU A 24 9.39 2.53 -5.60
N ALA A 25 8.67 3.44 -4.95
CA ALA A 25 7.52 4.11 -5.55
C ALA A 25 7.38 5.55 -5.02
N PRO A 26 6.72 6.45 -5.75
CA PRO A 26 6.46 7.80 -5.27
C PRO A 26 5.57 7.78 -4.03
N LEU A 27 5.84 8.67 -3.06
CA LEU A 27 4.87 8.96 -2.00
C LEU A 27 3.52 9.35 -2.61
N GLY A 28 2.43 8.80 -2.06
CA GLY A 28 1.08 8.92 -2.62
C GLY A 28 0.66 7.82 -3.60
N VAL A 29 1.53 6.85 -3.90
CA VAL A 29 1.12 5.59 -4.57
C VAL A 29 0.00 4.90 -3.77
N THR A 30 -0.87 4.13 -4.41
CA THR A 30 -1.95 3.40 -3.71
C THR A 30 -1.60 1.92 -3.53
N LEU A 31 -2.27 1.21 -2.60
CA LEU A 31 -2.08 -0.24 -2.48
C LEU A 31 -2.50 -0.95 -3.78
N ARG A 32 -3.53 -0.47 -4.49
CA ARG A 32 -3.92 -1.03 -5.79
C ARG A 32 -2.74 -1.06 -6.76
N GLN A 33 -2.03 0.05 -6.88
CA GLN A 33 -0.87 0.17 -7.76
C GLN A 33 0.28 -0.74 -7.32
N LEU A 34 0.54 -0.86 -6.02
CA LEU A 34 1.56 -1.78 -5.49
C LEU A 34 1.18 -3.26 -5.71
N LEU A 35 -0.11 -3.60 -5.64
CA LEU A 35 -0.60 -4.93 -5.99
C LEU A 35 -0.44 -5.21 -7.49
N ASP A 36 -0.74 -4.24 -8.36
CA ASP A 36 -0.52 -4.38 -9.81
C ASP A 36 0.96 -4.65 -10.12
N LEU A 37 1.89 -3.95 -9.44
CA LEU A 37 3.34 -4.15 -9.59
C LEU A 37 3.84 -5.50 -9.03
N SER A 38 3.16 -6.06 -8.04
CA SER A 38 3.57 -7.32 -7.38
C SER A 38 2.87 -8.57 -7.93
N GLY A 39 2.01 -8.40 -8.93
CA GLY A 39 1.23 -9.50 -9.53
C GLY A 39 -0.03 -9.87 -8.74
N GLY A 40 -0.49 -8.98 -7.86
CA GLY A 40 -1.73 -9.10 -7.10
C GLY A 40 -1.62 -9.95 -5.85
N MET A 41 -2.76 -10.48 -5.40
CA MET A 41 -2.82 -11.36 -4.24
C MET A 41 -2.25 -12.74 -4.56
N ARG A 42 -1.74 -13.43 -3.54
CA ARG A 42 -1.29 -14.82 -3.64
C ARG A 42 -2.42 -15.69 -4.24
N PRO A 43 -2.13 -16.61 -5.18
CA PRO A 43 -3.16 -17.42 -5.83
C PRO A 43 -4.12 -18.09 -4.84
N GLY A 44 -5.43 -18.01 -5.11
CA GLY A 44 -6.49 -18.55 -4.26
C GLY A 44 -6.89 -17.67 -3.07
N HIS A 45 -6.29 -16.50 -2.90
CA HIS A 45 -6.63 -15.55 -1.84
C HIS A 45 -7.23 -14.26 -2.38
N ARG A 46 -8.08 -13.64 -1.57
CA ARG A 46 -8.60 -12.27 -1.76
C ARG A 46 -8.13 -11.38 -0.61
N LEU A 47 -8.08 -10.08 -0.84
CA LEU A 47 -7.74 -9.14 0.21
C LEU A 47 -8.86 -9.13 1.27
N LYS A 48 -8.49 -9.19 2.55
CA LYS A 48 -9.44 -9.05 3.66
C LYS A 48 -9.17 -7.79 4.44
N PHE A 49 -7.89 -7.57 4.76
CA PHE A 49 -7.40 -6.39 5.42
C PHE A 49 -5.91 -6.20 5.11
N TRP A 50 -5.40 -5.01 5.39
CA TRP A 50 -4.00 -4.63 5.28
C TRP A 50 -3.69 -3.46 6.21
N THR A 51 -2.40 -3.13 6.35
CA THR A 51 -1.94 -1.96 7.12
C THR A 51 -1.04 -1.12 6.23
N PRO A 52 -1.30 0.19 6.04
CA PRO A 52 -0.49 1.05 5.18
C PRO A 52 0.92 1.30 5.72
N GLY A 53 1.12 1.09 7.02
CA GLY A 53 2.43 1.00 7.66
C GLY A 53 2.56 -0.28 8.48
N GLY A 54 3.23 -0.17 9.63
CA GLY A 54 3.35 -1.27 10.59
C GLY A 54 2.11 -1.43 11.47
N SER A 55 2.25 -2.21 12.53
CA SER A 55 1.19 -2.48 13.52
C SER A 55 0.68 -1.25 14.27
N SER A 56 1.34 -0.10 14.14
CA SER A 56 0.92 1.19 14.70
C SER A 56 -0.10 1.94 13.84
N THR A 57 -0.43 1.45 12.66
CA THR A 57 -1.40 2.07 11.73
C THR A 57 -2.77 1.39 11.81
N PRO A 58 -3.86 2.11 11.50
CA PRO A 58 -5.20 1.51 11.44
C PRO A 58 -5.26 0.34 10.45
N MET A 59 -6.20 -0.57 10.69
CA MET A 59 -6.44 -1.71 9.81
C MET A 59 -7.37 -1.29 8.67
N PHE A 60 -6.85 -1.35 7.45
CA PHE A 60 -7.57 -1.00 6.23
C PHE A 60 -8.15 -2.25 5.55
N THR A 61 -9.12 -2.03 4.66
CA THR A 61 -9.85 -3.07 3.91
C THR A 61 -9.76 -2.80 2.41
N GLU A 62 -10.45 -3.59 1.59
CA GLU A 62 -10.54 -3.38 0.13
C GLU A 62 -11.06 -1.98 -0.25
N GLU A 63 -11.92 -1.37 0.57
CA GLU A 63 -12.46 -0.02 0.32
C GLU A 63 -11.38 1.07 0.32
N HIS A 64 -10.23 0.79 0.92
CA HIS A 64 -9.13 1.73 1.09
C HIS A 64 -8.04 1.56 0.01
N LEU A 65 -8.22 0.66 -0.96
CA LEU A 65 -7.19 0.34 -1.97
C LEU A 65 -6.68 1.54 -2.76
N ASP A 66 -7.49 2.58 -2.88
CA ASP A 66 -7.21 3.81 -3.61
C ASP A 66 -6.85 5.00 -2.70
N VAL A 67 -6.69 4.76 -1.39
CA VAL A 67 -6.15 5.76 -0.46
C VAL A 67 -4.68 6.04 -0.85
N PRO A 68 -4.31 7.31 -1.09
CA PRO A 68 -2.91 7.67 -1.33
C PRO A 68 -2.04 7.34 -0.12
N LEU A 69 -0.93 6.63 -0.34
CA LEU A 69 0.05 6.31 0.70
C LEU A 69 1.03 7.46 0.91
N ASP A 70 0.49 8.59 1.34
CA ASP A 70 1.20 9.71 1.94
C ASP A 70 0.63 10.00 3.35
N TYR A 71 1.22 10.96 4.06
CA TYR A 71 0.86 11.21 5.45
C TYR A 71 -0.58 11.71 5.62
N GLU A 72 -1.03 12.56 4.70
CA GLU A 72 -2.38 13.12 4.72
C GLU A 72 -3.44 12.09 4.32
N GLY A 73 -3.20 11.30 3.27
CA GLY A 73 -4.12 10.29 2.79
C GLY A 73 -4.36 9.20 3.84
N VAL A 74 -3.28 8.70 4.45
CA VAL A 74 -3.39 7.68 5.51
C VAL A 74 -3.94 8.26 6.81
N GLY A 75 -3.60 9.51 7.16
CA GLY A 75 -4.09 10.14 8.39
C GLY A 75 -5.57 10.52 8.38
N ALA A 76 -6.17 10.67 7.19
CA ALA A 76 -7.57 11.05 7.02
C ALA A 76 -8.53 9.87 6.82
N ALA A 77 -8.00 8.67 6.57
CA ALA A 77 -8.74 7.43 6.35
C ALA A 77 -8.89 6.62 7.65
#